data_AF-A0A3C1WDV4-F1
#
_entry.id   AF-A0A3C1WDV4-F1
#
_cell.length_a   1.000
_cell.length_b   1.000
_cell.length_c   1.000
_cell.angle_alpha   90.00
_cell.angle_beta   90.00
_cell.angle_gamma   90.00
#
_symmetry.space_group_name_H-M   'P 1'
#
loop_
_entity.id
_entity.type
_entity.pdbx_description
1 polymer ?
#
loop_
_entity_poly.entity_id
_entity_poly.type
_entity_poly.pdbx_seq_one_letter_code
_entity_poly.pdbx_strand_id
1 'polypeptide(L)'
;YAIRKELFSPIPTDRKVMDDFFVTTRVLISGKDAVYEPQAIGSEETSLDAYGEFHRKVRISQANFNLLLKYIPLLNPLRPLVTYAFFSHKFLRWIAPLILLFLIGANAALAPTSPLYAGLLGIQAFCYACAAIGYFGNGRTRKYKFLLIPFYFVSMNAALLMGLFKSLFTKKDTGTWKRIERAPAHRETISSPVLTSSRIQAGEYPN
;
A
#
# COMPACT_ATOMS: atom_id res chain seq x y z
N TYR A 1 -6.63 13.77 -4.13
CA TYR A 1 -7.03 13.48 -5.53
C TYR A 1 -8.39 14.13 -5.79
N ALA A 2 -8.72 14.38 -7.06
CA ALA A 2 -10.02 14.93 -7.45
C ALA A 2 -10.62 14.07 -8.57
N ILE A 3 -11.95 14.00 -8.63
CA ILE A 3 -12.69 13.26 -9.65
C ILE A 3 -13.93 14.06 -10.04
N ARG A 4 -14.31 13.97 -11.31
CA ARG A 4 -15.58 14.53 -11.80
C ARG A 4 -16.75 13.77 -11.20
N LYS A 5 -17.78 14.48 -10.73
CA LYS A 5 -18.91 13.89 -9.99
C LYS A 5 -19.61 12.79 -10.80
N GLU A 6 -19.77 12.99 -12.09
CA GLU A 6 -20.40 12.05 -13.03
C GLU A 6 -19.60 10.76 -13.26
N LEU A 7 -18.31 10.74 -12.92
CA LEU A 7 -17.45 9.56 -13.04
C LEU A 7 -17.35 8.76 -11.72
N PHE A 8 -17.90 9.28 -10.64
CA PHE A 8 -17.90 8.59 -9.35
C PHE A 8 -18.80 7.35 -9.38
N SER A 9 -18.27 6.23 -8.89
CA SER A 9 -19.02 4.99 -8.70
C SER A 9 -19.13 4.67 -7.21
N PRO A 10 -20.31 4.24 -6.71
CA PRO A 10 -20.45 3.81 -5.33
C PRO A 10 -19.44 2.72 -4.95
N ILE A 11 -18.81 2.88 -3.79
CA ILE A 11 -17.79 1.95 -3.29
C ILE A 11 -18.51 0.73 -2.68
N PRO A 12 -18.13 -0.50 -3.07
CA PRO A 12 -18.68 -1.71 -2.47
C PRO A 12 -18.43 -1.75 -0.95
N THR A 13 -19.47 -2.09 -0.18
CA THR A 13 -19.42 -2.14 1.30
C THR A 13 -19.39 -3.56 1.87
N ASP A 14 -19.49 -4.56 1.00
CA ASP A 14 -19.54 -5.98 1.36
C ASP A 14 -18.18 -6.53 1.81
N ARG A 15 -17.09 -5.89 1.38
CA ARG A 15 -15.71 -6.26 1.69
C ARG A 15 -14.84 -5.02 1.86
N LYS A 16 -13.67 -5.20 2.49
CA LYS A 16 -12.63 -4.16 2.51
C LYS A 16 -12.22 -3.77 1.09
N VAL A 17 -12.22 -2.46 0.83
CA VAL A 17 -11.85 -1.85 -0.45
C VAL A 17 -10.71 -0.84 -0.23
N MET A 18 -9.86 -0.71 -1.25
CA MET A 18 -8.92 0.40 -1.34
C MET A 18 -9.54 1.44 -2.28
N ASP A 19 -10.21 2.41 -1.66
CA ASP A 19 -11.17 3.29 -2.31
C ASP A 19 -10.55 4.15 -3.40
N ASP A 20 -9.37 4.71 -3.15
CA ASP A 20 -8.61 5.54 -4.09
C ASP A 20 -8.26 4.77 -5.38
N PHE A 21 -7.74 3.55 -5.22
CA PHE A 21 -7.42 2.68 -6.34
C PHE A 21 -8.71 2.22 -7.04
N PHE A 22 -9.73 1.78 -6.30
CA PHE A 22 -11.00 1.35 -6.86
C PHE A 22 -11.63 2.43 -7.73
N VAL A 23 -11.83 3.63 -7.19
CA VAL A 23 -12.41 4.77 -7.92
C VAL A 23 -11.58 5.10 -9.16
N THR A 24 -10.25 5.16 -9.04
CA THR A 24 -9.37 5.43 -10.18
C THR A 24 -9.49 4.38 -11.27
N THR A 25 -9.50 3.09 -10.92
CA THR A 25 -9.67 2.01 -11.91
C THR A 25 -11.02 2.08 -12.61
N ARG A 26 -12.11 2.48 -11.92
CA ARG A 26 -13.43 2.66 -12.54
C ARG A 26 -13.44 3.76 -13.60
N VAL A 27 -12.74 4.86 -13.37
CA VAL A 27 -12.53 5.94 -14.35
C VAL A 27 -11.78 5.43 -15.58
N LEU A 28 -10.72 4.63 -15.38
CA LEU A 28 -9.96 4.05 -16.49
C LEU A 28 -10.79 3.04 -17.29
N ILE A 29 -11.60 2.23 -16.61
CA ILE A 29 -12.49 1.25 -17.24
C ILE A 29 -13.61 1.94 -18.04
N SER A 30 -14.06 3.13 -17.63
CA SER A 30 -15.07 3.90 -18.38
C SER A 30 -14.50 4.62 -19.63
N GLY A 31 -13.24 4.35 -19.99
CA GLY A 31 -12.60 4.93 -21.17
C GLY A 31 -12.06 6.34 -20.94
N LYS A 32 -12.04 6.82 -19.70
CA LYS A 32 -11.43 8.11 -19.32
C LYS A 32 -10.00 7.91 -18.84
N ASP A 33 -9.32 9.02 -18.57
CA ASP A 33 -7.91 9.05 -18.18
C ASP A 33 -7.73 9.53 -16.74
N ALA A 34 -6.66 9.06 -16.11
CA ALA A 34 -6.17 9.56 -14.83
C ALA A 34 -4.90 10.36 -15.10
N VAL A 35 -4.95 11.66 -14.84
CA VAL A 35 -3.85 12.59 -15.13
C VAL A 35 -3.17 12.97 -13.82
N TYR A 36 -1.84 13.04 -13.85
CA TYR A 36 -1.03 13.54 -12.74
C TYR A 36 -1.00 15.08 -12.76
N GLU A 37 -1.30 15.71 -11.63
CA GLU A 37 -1.24 17.16 -11.45
C GLU A 37 -0.07 17.50 -10.49
N PRO A 38 1.06 18.01 -11.00
CA PRO A 38 2.24 18.31 -10.18
C PRO A 38 1.98 19.31 -9.05
N GLN A 39 1.01 20.22 -9.21
CA GLN A 39 0.67 21.24 -8.20
C GLN A 39 -0.26 20.70 -7.10
N ALA A 40 -0.81 19.50 -7.25
CA ALA A 40 -1.67 18.88 -6.24
C ALA A 40 -0.83 18.26 -5.11
N ILE A 41 -0.40 19.09 -4.16
CA ILE A 41 0.46 18.70 -3.04
C ILE A 41 -0.39 18.20 -1.85
N GLY A 42 -0.01 17.05 -1.29
CA GLY A 42 -0.56 16.52 -0.04
C GLY A 42 0.56 16.11 0.91
N SER A 43 0.44 16.47 2.20
CA SER A 43 1.41 16.12 3.24
C SER A 43 0.83 15.06 4.19
N GLU A 44 1.57 13.98 4.41
CA GLU A 44 1.27 12.99 5.44
C GLU A 44 2.48 12.75 6.32
N GLU A 45 2.25 12.56 7.62
CA GLU A 45 3.29 12.17 8.56
C GLU A 45 3.69 10.71 8.31
N THR A 46 4.99 10.45 8.24
CA THR A 46 5.51 9.08 8.10
C THR A 46 5.39 8.36 9.43
N SER A 47 4.69 7.22 9.45
CA SER A 47 4.63 6.37 10.64
C SER A 47 6.02 5.76 10.90
N LEU A 48 6.49 5.89 12.15
CA LEU A 48 7.78 5.34 12.60
C LEU A 48 7.71 3.85 12.97
N ASP A 49 6.51 3.25 12.93
CA ASP A 49 6.30 1.87 13.37
C ASP A 49 6.27 0.88 12.19
N ALA A 50 7.29 0.03 12.11
CA ALA A 50 7.39 -1.04 11.12
C ALA A 50 6.25 -2.07 11.25
N TYR A 51 5.73 -2.30 12.46
CA TYR A 51 4.63 -3.23 12.70
C TYR A 51 3.31 -2.67 12.14
N GLY A 52 2.97 -1.43 12.48
CA GLY A 52 1.83 -0.70 11.92
C GLY A 52 1.88 -0.62 10.40
N GLU A 53 3.04 -0.33 9.82
CA GLU A 53 3.24 -0.28 8.37
C GLU A 53 3.04 -1.67 7.71
N PHE A 54 3.53 -2.74 8.33
CA PHE A 54 3.27 -4.10 7.86
C PHE A 54 1.77 -4.42 7.85
N HIS A 55 1.06 -4.17 8.95
CA HIS A 55 -0.38 -4.40 9.03
C HIS A 55 -1.19 -3.52 8.07
N ARG A 56 -0.76 -2.28 7.85
CA ARG A 56 -1.32 -1.39 6.82
C ARG A 56 -1.19 -2.04 5.44
N LYS A 57 0.00 -2.55 5.09
CA LYS A 57 0.25 -3.25 3.82
C LYS A 57 -0.57 -4.52 3.69
N VAL A 58 -0.73 -5.32 4.76
CA VAL A 58 -1.60 -6.50 4.77
C VAL A 58 -3.06 -6.13 4.43
N ARG A 59 -3.58 -5.07 5.07
CA ARG A 59 -4.94 -4.57 4.81
C ARG A 59 -5.11 -4.07 3.38
N ILE A 60 -4.14 -3.30 2.88
CA ILE A 60 -4.13 -2.81 1.48
C ILE A 60 -4.12 -3.99 0.50
N SER A 61 -3.28 -5.00 0.78
CA SER A 61 -3.22 -6.23 -0.01
C SER A 61 -4.56 -6.96 -0.02
N GLN A 62 -5.14 -7.21 1.16
CA GLN A 62 -6.45 -7.84 1.31
C GLN A 62 -7.53 -7.11 0.49
N ALA A 63 -7.56 -5.77 0.58
CA ALA A 63 -8.51 -4.95 -0.14
C ALA A 63 -8.35 -5.02 -1.68
N ASN A 64 -7.11 -5.08 -2.17
CA ASN A 64 -6.84 -5.28 -3.59
C ASN A 64 -7.31 -6.65 -4.07
N PHE A 65 -6.97 -7.72 -3.34
CA PHE A 65 -7.36 -9.08 -3.72
C PHE A 65 -8.88 -9.29 -3.68
N ASN A 66 -9.58 -8.67 -2.73
CA ASN A 66 -11.05 -8.73 -2.65
C ASN A 66 -11.74 -8.26 -3.93
N LEU A 67 -11.15 -7.28 -4.62
CA LEU A 67 -11.71 -6.67 -5.82
C LEU A 67 -10.95 -7.05 -7.10
N LEU A 68 -10.06 -8.05 -7.05
CA LEU A 68 -9.20 -8.42 -8.17
C LEU A 68 -9.99 -8.62 -9.48
N LEU A 69 -11.12 -9.32 -9.41
CA LEU A 69 -11.98 -9.57 -10.57
C LEU A 69 -12.57 -8.29 -11.17
N LYS A 70 -12.81 -7.25 -10.35
CA LYS A 70 -13.31 -5.95 -10.82
C LYS A 70 -12.24 -5.15 -11.57
N TYR A 71 -10.96 -5.52 -11.41
CA TYR A 71 -9.84 -4.87 -12.09
C TYR A 71 -9.45 -5.56 -13.41
N ILE A 72 -9.91 -6.79 -13.66
CA ILE A 72 -9.62 -7.54 -14.90
C ILE A 72 -9.93 -6.75 -16.19
N PRO A 73 -11.02 -5.95 -16.27
CA PRO A 73 -11.28 -5.13 -17.47
C PRO A 73 -10.18 -4.10 -17.81
N LEU A 74 -9.22 -3.83 -16.92
CA LEU A 74 -8.03 -3.01 -17.23
C LEU A 74 -7.05 -3.72 -18.18
N LEU A 75 -7.13 -5.05 -18.30
CA LEU A 75 -6.38 -5.86 -19.27
C LEU A 75 -7.05 -5.84 -20.65
N ASN A 76 -7.35 -4.64 -21.15
CA ASN A 76 -7.99 -4.41 -22.43
C ASN A 76 -6.94 -4.18 -23.53
N PRO A 77 -6.82 -5.05 -24.56
CA PRO A 77 -5.85 -4.90 -25.64
C PRO A 77 -6.01 -3.61 -26.44
N LEU A 78 -7.20 -2.98 -26.42
CA LEU A 78 -7.47 -1.69 -27.06
C LEU A 78 -6.89 -0.50 -26.27
N ARG A 79 -6.44 -0.70 -25.02
CA ARG A 79 -5.78 0.32 -24.19
C ARG A 79 -4.41 -0.19 -23.72
N PRO A 80 -3.44 -0.41 -24.63
CA PRO A 80 -2.20 -1.13 -24.34
C PRO A 80 -1.36 -0.49 -23.24
N LEU A 81 -1.33 0.85 -23.13
CA LEU A 81 -0.59 1.55 -22.07
C LEU A 81 -1.21 1.33 -20.69
N VAL A 82 -2.55 1.36 -20.58
CA VAL A 82 -3.26 1.08 -19.32
C VAL A 82 -3.05 -0.36 -18.90
N THR A 83 -3.18 -1.29 -19.86
CA THR A 83 -2.93 -2.72 -19.64
C THR A 83 -1.49 -2.97 -19.21
N TYR A 84 -0.51 -2.38 -19.89
CA TYR A 84 0.90 -2.50 -19.53
C TYR A 84 1.16 -1.98 -18.12
N ALA A 85 0.72 -0.76 -17.79
CA ALA A 85 0.92 -0.17 -16.48
C ALA A 85 0.25 -0.98 -15.36
N PHE A 86 -0.96 -1.48 -15.58
CA PHE A 86 -1.65 -2.32 -14.61
C PHE A 86 -0.96 -3.69 -14.47
N PHE A 87 -0.65 -4.35 -15.58
CA PHE A 87 -0.08 -5.70 -15.56
C PHE A 87 1.32 -5.74 -14.94
N SER A 88 2.23 -4.88 -15.41
CA SER A 88 3.64 -4.90 -14.99
C SER A 88 3.84 -4.39 -13.56
N HIS A 89 3.17 -3.30 -13.17
CA HIS A 89 3.41 -2.65 -11.88
C HIS A 89 2.44 -3.05 -10.77
N LYS A 90 1.20 -3.44 -11.09
CA LYS A 90 0.21 -3.83 -10.07
C LYS A 90 0.02 -5.34 -10.02
N PHE A 91 -0.38 -5.96 -11.13
CA PHE A 91 -0.72 -7.38 -11.13
C PHE A 91 0.50 -8.26 -10.81
N LEU A 92 1.62 -8.05 -11.51
CA LEU A 92 2.86 -8.79 -11.25
C LEU A 92 3.35 -8.59 -9.81
N ARG A 93 3.18 -7.38 -9.26
CA ARG A 93 3.54 -7.07 -7.87
C ARG A 93 2.71 -7.88 -6.87
N TRP A 94 1.43 -8.10 -7.13
CA TRP A 94 0.54 -8.86 -6.27
C TRP A 94 0.85 -10.36 -6.30
N ILE A 95 1.24 -10.91 -7.45
CA ILE A 95 1.61 -12.33 -7.58
C ILE A 95 3.08 -12.64 -7.24
N ALA A 96 3.93 -11.61 -7.14
CA ALA A 96 5.34 -11.74 -6.76
C ALA A 96 5.62 -12.71 -5.58
N PRO A 97 4.90 -12.68 -4.44
CA PRO A 97 5.14 -13.66 -3.37
C PRO A 97 4.92 -15.12 -3.81
N LEU A 98 3.95 -15.39 -4.69
CA LEU A 98 3.71 -16.73 -5.22
C LEU A 98 4.83 -17.17 -6.16
N ILE A 99 5.34 -16.24 -6.98
CA ILE A 99 6.50 -16.48 -7.85
C ILE A 99 7.74 -16.81 -7.01
N LEU A 100 7.98 -16.09 -5.91
CA LEU A 100 9.11 -16.35 -5.01
C LEU A 100 9.03 -17.73 -4.33
N LEU A 101 7.82 -18.15 -3.94
CA LEU A 101 7.58 -19.49 -3.39
C LEU A 101 7.78 -20.58 -4.44
N PHE A 102 7.31 -20.35 -5.66
CA PHE A 102 7.57 -21.26 -6.78
C PHE A 102 9.08 -21.36 -7.07
N LEU A 103 9.79 -20.22 -7.11
CA LEU A 103 11.22 -20.18 -7.39
C LEU A 103 12.05 -20.96 -6.35
N ILE A 104 11.76 -20.83 -5.05
CA ILE A 104 12.52 -21.59 -4.06
C ILE A 104 12.27 -23.10 -4.22
N GLY A 105 11.03 -23.51 -4.49
CA GLY A 105 10.68 -24.91 -4.73
C GLY A 105 11.33 -25.47 -6.00
N ALA A 106 11.27 -24.72 -7.10
CA ALA A 106 11.90 -25.09 -8.36
C ALA A 106 13.42 -25.19 -8.23
N ASN A 107 14.06 -24.19 -7.61
CA ASN A 107 15.50 -24.20 -7.37
C ASN A 107 15.91 -25.36 -6.46
N ALA A 108 15.14 -25.68 -5.42
CA ALA A 108 15.41 -26.83 -4.55
C ALA A 108 15.28 -28.17 -5.28
N ALA A 109 14.29 -28.31 -6.16
CA ALA A 109 14.10 -29.52 -6.96
C ALA A 109 15.20 -29.72 -8.02
N LEU A 110 15.73 -28.63 -8.59
CA LEU A 110 16.76 -28.68 -9.63
C LEU A 110 18.20 -28.53 -9.09
N ALA A 111 18.39 -28.16 -7.82
CA ALA A 111 19.71 -28.02 -7.22
C ALA A 111 20.59 -29.29 -7.33
N PRO A 112 20.06 -30.53 -7.19
CA PRO A 112 20.86 -31.74 -7.36
C PRO A 112 21.32 -31.99 -8.80
N THR A 113 20.63 -31.43 -9.80
CA THR A 113 20.89 -31.73 -11.22
C THR A 113 21.82 -30.72 -11.88
N SER A 114 21.96 -29.51 -11.33
CA SER A 114 22.85 -28.50 -11.89
C SER A 114 23.37 -27.51 -10.83
N PRO A 115 24.70 -27.23 -10.83
CA PRO A 115 25.31 -26.25 -9.94
C PRO A 115 24.69 -24.84 -10.06
N LEU A 116 24.12 -24.50 -11.23
CA LEU A 116 23.46 -23.21 -11.42
C LEU A 116 22.25 -23.06 -10.48
N TYR A 117 21.38 -24.06 -10.40
CA TYR A 117 20.20 -24.02 -9.53
C TYR A 117 20.58 -24.11 -8.05
N ALA A 118 21.63 -24.85 -7.71
CA ALA A 118 22.20 -24.84 -6.36
C ALA A 118 22.72 -23.44 -5.98
N GLY A 119 23.41 -22.75 -6.89
CA GLY A 119 23.86 -21.37 -6.70
C GLY A 119 22.70 -20.38 -6.53
N LEU A 120 21.68 -20.48 -7.38
CA LEU A 120 20.47 -19.64 -7.28
C LEU A 120 19.72 -19.89 -5.96
N LEU A 121 19.60 -21.15 -5.52
CA LEU A 121 19.04 -21.50 -4.23
C LEU A 121 19.86 -20.90 -3.08
N GLY A 122 21.19 -20.97 -3.16
CA GLY A 122 22.10 -20.37 -2.20
C GLY A 122 21.95 -18.85 -2.08
N ILE A 123 21.86 -18.14 -3.22
CA ILE A 123 21.59 -16.69 -3.25
C ILE A 123 20.23 -16.39 -2.61
N GLN A 124 19.20 -17.15 -2.96
CA GLN A 124 17.85 -16.93 -2.43
C GLN A 124 17.80 -17.18 -0.91
N ALA A 125 18.43 -18.27 -0.44
CA ALA A 125 18.56 -18.58 0.98
C ALA A 125 19.36 -17.51 1.73
N PHE A 126 20.44 -17.01 1.15
CA PHE A 126 21.23 -15.92 1.71
C PHE A 126 20.40 -14.64 1.87
N CYS A 127 19.64 -14.24 0.84
CA CYS A 127 18.74 -13.08 0.93
C CYS A 127 17.70 -13.24 2.06
N TYR A 128 17.13 -14.43 2.22
CA TYR A 128 16.17 -14.71 3.29
C TYR A 128 16.83 -14.74 4.68
N ALA A 129 18.06 -15.26 4.79
CA ALA A 129 18.84 -15.18 6.01
C ALA A 129 19.14 -13.72 6.40
N CYS A 130 19.55 -12.88 5.46
CA CYS A 130 19.73 -11.44 5.69
C CYS A 130 18.44 -10.78 6.18
N ALA A 131 17.29 -11.12 5.59
CA ALA A 131 16.00 -10.60 6.00
C ALA A 131 15.63 -11.05 7.43
N ALA A 132 15.90 -12.31 7.78
CA ALA A 132 15.67 -12.84 9.13
C ALA A 132 16.56 -12.12 10.17
N ILE A 133 17.84 -11.92 9.86
CA ILE A 133 18.76 -11.16 10.71
C ILE A 133 18.28 -9.71 10.86
N GLY A 134 17.78 -9.08 9.79
CA GLY A 134 17.21 -7.72 9.85
C GLY A 134 15.94 -7.63 10.70
N TYR A 135 15.14 -8.70 10.76
CA TYR A 135 13.92 -8.78 11.56
C TYR A 135 14.20 -9.01 13.05
N PHE A 136 14.99 -10.03 13.38
CA PHE A 136 15.32 -10.41 14.76
C PHE A 136 16.44 -9.57 15.37
N GLY A 137 17.20 -8.88 14.53
CA GLY A 137 18.33 -8.09 14.96
C GLY A 137 17.91 -6.83 15.73
N ASN A 138 18.71 -6.49 16.75
CA ASN A 138 18.51 -5.31 17.58
C ASN A 138 18.79 -4.01 16.80
N GLY A 139 18.49 -2.84 17.37
CA GLY A 139 18.70 -1.53 16.72
C GLY A 139 20.10 -1.29 16.12
N ARG A 140 21.13 -1.98 16.66
CA ARG A 140 22.52 -1.96 16.14
C ARG A 140 22.67 -2.65 14.77
N THR A 141 21.91 -3.71 14.50
CA THR A 141 21.91 -4.44 13.21
C THR A 141 21.07 -3.72 12.15
N ARG A 142 20.00 -3.01 12.56
CA ARG A 142 19.20 -2.15 11.67
C ARG A 142 19.97 -0.94 11.13
N LYS A 143 21.15 -0.63 11.67
CA LYS A 143 22.06 0.40 11.13
C LYS A 143 22.61 0.02 9.75
N TYR A 144 22.73 -1.26 9.44
CA TYR A 144 23.31 -1.72 8.18
C TYR A 144 22.26 -1.76 7.07
N LYS A 145 22.32 -0.78 6.16
CA LYS A 145 21.38 -0.64 5.04
C LYS A 145 21.26 -1.90 4.17
N PHE A 146 22.34 -2.68 4.04
CA PHE A 146 22.33 -3.94 3.28
C PHE A 146 21.39 -5.00 3.89
N LEU A 147 21.17 -5.03 5.21
CA LEU A 147 20.21 -5.95 5.84
C LEU A 147 18.77 -5.42 5.76
N LEU A 148 18.60 -4.09 5.69
CA LEU A 148 17.28 -3.47 5.57
C LEU A 148 16.62 -3.77 4.23
N ILE A 149 17.37 -3.80 3.13
CA ILE A 149 16.79 -4.02 1.79
C ILE A 149 16.12 -5.40 1.67
N PRO A 150 16.78 -6.54 1.98
CA PRO A 150 16.14 -7.84 1.99
C PRO A 150 14.99 -7.92 3.00
N PHE A 151 15.14 -7.30 4.17
CA PHE A 151 14.09 -7.25 5.18
C PHE A 151 12.81 -6.56 4.66
N TYR A 152 12.93 -5.37 4.07
CA TYR A 152 11.79 -4.65 3.49
C TYR A 152 11.18 -5.39 2.29
N PHE A 153 12.02 -6.02 1.47
CA PHE A 153 11.56 -6.82 0.35
C PHE A 153 10.73 -8.03 0.81
N VAL A 154 11.26 -8.82 1.75
CA VAL A 154 10.58 -10.00 2.29
C VAL A 154 9.31 -9.60 3.06
N SER A 155 9.38 -8.57 3.92
CA SER A 155 8.21 -8.11 4.68
C SER A 155 7.07 -7.61 3.79
N MET A 156 7.35 -6.90 2.69
CA MET A 156 6.28 -6.51 1.75
C MET A 156 5.67 -7.73 1.05
N ASN A 157 6.48 -8.71 0.61
CA ASN A 157 5.97 -9.93 -0.01
C ASN A 157 5.16 -10.78 0.98
N ALA A 158 5.59 -10.87 2.24
CA ALA A 158 4.84 -11.50 3.31
C ALA A 158 3.50 -10.79 3.57
N ALA A 159 3.49 -9.46 3.58
CA ALA A 159 2.26 -8.69 3.73
C ALA A 159 1.28 -8.93 2.57
N LEU A 160 1.79 -9.04 1.35
CA LEU A 160 0.99 -9.37 0.17
C LEU A 160 0.36 -10.75 0.30
N LEU A 161 1.18 -11.76 0.63
CA LEU A 161 0.73 -13.14 0.80
C LEU A 161 -0.31 -13.28 1.92
N MET A 162 -0.09 -12.64 3.08
CA MET A 162 -1.06 -12.63 4.17
C MET A 162 -2.36 -11.93 3.76
N GLY A 163 -2.29 -10.84 2.99
CA GLY A 163 -3.47 -10.17 2.45
C GLY A 163 -4.28 -11.06 1.49
N LEU A 164 -3.60 -11.83 0.62
CA LEU A 164 -4.24 -12.83 -0.24
C LEU A 164 -4.98 -13.88 0.59
N PHE A 165 -4.31 -14.50 1.57
CA PHE A 165 -4.95 -15.47 2.45
C PHE A 165 -6.17 -14.89 3.17
N LYS A 166 -6.05 -13.68 3.74
CA LYS A 166 -7.19 -13.00 4.36
C LYS A 166 -8.33 -12.77 3.37
N SER A 167 -8.04 -12.39 2.13
CA SER A 167 -9.07 -12.17 1.11
C SER A 167 -9.83 -13.46 0.75
N LEU A 168 -9.13 -14.60 0.67
CA LEU A 168 -9.73 -15.89 0.34
C LEU A 168 -10.57 -16.46 1.49
N PHE A 169 -10.08 -16.35 2.72
CA PHE A 169 -10.68 -17.02 3.88
C PHE A 169 -11.63 -16.15 4.70
N THR A 170 -11.63 -14.83 4.50
CA THR A 170 -12.52 -13.91 5.24
C THR A 170 -13.79 -13.64 4.43
N LYS A 171 -14.94 -14.18 4.87
CA LYS A 171 -16.19 -14.14 4.10
C LYS A 171 -16.87 -12.76 4.05
N LYS A 172 -16.77 -11.98 5.14
CA LYS A 172 -17.28 -10.60 5.25
C LYS A 172 -16.43 -9.84 6.26
N ASP A 173 -15.99 -8.65 5.90
CA ASP A 173 -15.20 -7.79 6.77
C ASP A 173 -15.68 -6.37 6.53
N THR A 174 -16.69 -5.97 7.31
CA THR A 174 -17.26 -4.61 7.32
C THR A 174 -16.37 -3.63 8.08
N GLY A 175 -15.09 -3.99 8.33
CA GLY A 175 -14.17 -3.26 9.17
C GLY A 175 -13.99 -1.82 8.73
N THR A 176 -14.79 -0.95 9.34
CA THR A 176 -14.59 0.49 9.43
C THR A 176 -13.15 0.72 9.84
N TRP A 177 -12.49 1.64 9.13
CA TRP A 177 -11.10 1.99 9.34
C TRP A 177 -10.84 2.30 10.83
N LYS A 178 -10.10 1.43 11.54
CA LYS A 178 -9.57 1.76 12.87
C LYS A 178 -8.40 2.72 12.69
N ARG A 179 -8.57 3.95 13.16
CA ARG A 179 -7.51 4.98 13.20
C ARG A 179 -6.37 4.45 14.07
N ILE A 180 -5.18 4.34 13.50
CA ILE A 180 -3.95 4.15 14.30
C ILE A 180 -3.60 5.54 14.85
N GLU A 181 -3.30 5.62 16.15
CA GLU A 181 -2.86 6.87 16.80
C GLU A 181 -1.61 7.40 16.08
N ARG A 182 -1.63 8.70 15.75
CA ARG A 182 -0.49 9.41 15.14
C ARG A 182 0.23 10.18 16.23
N ALA A 183 1.53 10.40 16.07
CA ALA A 183 2.27 11.32 16.92
C ALA A 183 1.61 12.71 16.84
N PRO A 184 1.55 13.48 17.94
CA PRO A 184 1.01 14.83 17.90
C PRO A 184 1.86 15.68 16.95
N ALA A 185 1.21 16.33 15.99
CA ALA A 185 1.85 17.31 15.13
C ALA A 185 2.57 18.35 16.01
N HIS A 186 3.86 18.58 15.74
CA HIS A 186 4.62 19.62 16.41
C HIS A 186 4.00 20.97 16.03
N ARG A 187 3.12 21.52 16.88
CA ARG A 187 2.69 22.92 16.76
C ARG A 187 3.92 23.76 17.08
N GLU A 188 4.59 24.27 16.06
CA GLU A 188 5.32 25.51 16.23
C GLU A 188 4.29 26.58 16.57
N THR A 189 4.19 26.90 17.85
CA THR A 189 3.39 28.01 18.36
C THR A 189 4.06 29.28 17.86
N ILE A 190 3.66 29.76 16.67
CA ILE A 190 3.98 31.12 16.26
C ILE A 190 3.18 32.03 17.20
N SER A 191 3.84 32.50 18.26
CA SER A 191 3.32 33.52 19.16
C SER A 191 3.17 34.83 18.38
N SER A 192 1.99 35.04 17.81
CA SER A 192 1.60 36.34 17.27
C SER A 192 1.19 37.23 18.45
N PRO A 193 1.74 38.45 18.60
CA PRO A 193 1.35 39.35 19.67
C PRO A 193 -0.10 39.80 19.45
N VAL A 194 -0.93 39.56 20.46
CA VAL A 194 -2.34 39.97 20.51
C VAL A 194 -2.38 41.51 20.53
N LEU A 195 -2.85 42.12 19.45
CA LEU A 195 -3.28 43.52 19.46
C LEU A 195 -4.68 43.57 20.09
N THR A 196 -4.75 44.13 21.29
CA THR A 196 -5.98 44.41 22.02
C THR A 196 -6.77 45.50 21.29
N SER A 197 -7.89 45.17 20.64
CA SER A 197 -8.87 46.17 20.18
C SER A 197 -10.04 46.26 21.15
N SER A 198 -10.24 47.45 21.68
CA SER A 198 -11.27 47.88 22.62
C SER A 198 -12.72 47.72 22.12
N ARG A 199 -13.59 47.37 23.07
CA ARG A 199 -15.07 47.44 23.13
C ARG A 199 -15.79 48.27 22.05
N ILE A 200 -16.81 47.67 21.43
CA ILE A 200 -18.04 48.37 20.99
C ILE A 200 -19.25 47.60 21.52
N GLN A 201 -20.13 48.30 22.24
CA GLN A 201 -21.37 47.83 22.85
C GLN A 201 -22.44 47.49 21.80
N ALA A 202 -23.20 46.43 22.06
CA ALA A 202 -24.42 46.09 21.32
C ALA A 202 -25.56 47.03 21.76
N GLY A 203 -26.19 47.70 20.79
CA GLY A 203 -27.42 48.46 20.94
C GLY A 203 -28.65 47.61 20.66
N GLU A 204 -29.69 47.85 21.45
CA GLU A 204 -31.02 47.22 21.41
C GLU A 204 -31.80 47.52 20.11
N TYR A 205 -32.63 46.58 19.68
CA TYR A 205 -33.66 46.78 18.64
C TYR A 205 -35.04 46.84 19.30
N PRO A 206 -35.90 47.83 19.00
CA PRO A 206 -37.31 47.78 19.37
C PRO A 206 -38.17 47.11 18.28
N ASN A 207 -39.35 46.66 18.72
CA ASN A 207 -40.36 45.82 18.07
C ASN A 207 -40.70 46.11 16.60
#